data_AF-A0A9D8BT68-F1
#
_entry.id   AF-A0A9D8BT68-F1
#
_cell.length_a   1.000
_cell.length_b   1.000
_cell.length_c   1.000
_cell.angle_alpha   90.00
_cell.angle_beta   90.00
_cell.angle_gamma   90.00
#
_symmetry.space_group_name_H-M   'P 1'
#
loop_
_entity.id
_entity.type
_entity.pdbx_description
1 polymer ?
#
loop_
_entity_poly.entity_id
_entity_poly.type
_entity_poly.pdbx_seq_one_letter_code
_entity_poly.pdbx_strand_id
1 'polypeptide(L)'
;MAFSAGQLDRLEVDLLKFHAPKPSVGQGGQVTFETKSYSLQDVIRGLDLKGREAMIQRAYTKFCAQGVIVRSGFGYKLTKKGIDLINQIKKFQ
;
A
#
# COMPACT_ATOMS: atom_id res chain seq x y z
N MET A 1 3.90 -15.60 12.46
CA MET A 1 3.33 -15.89 11.12
C MET A 1 3.78 -14.80 10.17
N ALA A 2 4.66 -15.12 9.22
CA ALA A 2 5.22 -14.16 8.27
C ALA A 2 4.23 -13.94 7.11
N PHE A 3 4.01 -12.68 6.74
CA PHE A 3 3.13 -12.33 5.62
C PHE A 3 3.81 -12.72 4.31
N SER A 4 3.24 -13.68 3.59
CA SER A 4 3.74 -14.12 2.29
C SER A 4 2.93 -13.46 1.17
N ALA A 5 3.62 -12.98 0.14
CA ALA A 5 2.99 -12.39 -1.06
C ALA A 5 1.95 -13.33 -1.72
N GLY A 6 2.06 -14.65 -1.54
CA GLY A 6 1.12 -15.64 -2.04
C GLY A 6 -0.20 -15.77 -1.24
N GLN A 7 -0.35 -15.06 -0.11
CA GLN A 7 -1.57 -15.05 0.70
C GLN A 7 -2.37 -13.77 0.57
N LEU A 8 -2.01 -12.92 -0.39
CA LEU A 8 -2.70 -11.66 -0.65
C LEU A 8 -3.78 -11.86 -1.70
N ASP A 9 -5.00 -11.47 -1.35
CA ASP A 9 -6.07 -11.39 -2.32
C ASP A 9 -5.83 -10.21 -3.28
N ARG A 10 -6.49 -10.24 -4.45
CA ARG A 10 -6.36 -9.19 -5.48
C ARG A 10 -6.59 -7.78 -4.92
N LEU A 11 -7.60 -7.62 -4.06
CA LEU A 11 -7.88 -6.35 -3.38
C LEU A 11 -6.70 -5.89 -2.52
N GLU A 12 -6.10 -6.79 -1.74
CA GLU A 12 -4.98 -6.47 -0.87
C GLU A 12 -3.75 -6.03 -1.70
N VAL A 13 -3.50 -6.71 -2.82
CA VAL A 13 -2.45 -6.33 -3.76
C VAL A 13 -2.73 -4.95 -4.36
N ASP A 14 -3.95 -4.67 -4.79
CA ASP A 14 -4.33 -3.37 -5.38
C ASP A 14 -4.21 -2.24 -4.36
N LEU A 15 -4.59 -2.48 -3.09
CA LEU A 15 -4.39 -1.52 -2.00
C LEU A 15 -2.91 -1.23 -1.78
N LEU A 16 -2.05 -2.25 -1.69
CA LEU A 16 -0.62 -2.05 -1.51
C LEU A 16 0.01 -1.30 -2.70
N LYS A 17 -0.38 -1.66 -3.93
CA LYS A 17 0.06 -0.99 -5.16
C LYS A 17 -0.38 0.47 -5.21
N PHE A 18 -1.57 0.80 -4.70
CA PHE A 18 -2.07 2.17 -4.63
C PHE A 18 -1.18 3.05 -3.73
N HIS A 19 -0.74 2.52 -2.59
CA HIS A 19 0.16 3.22 -1.68
C HIS A 19 1.62 3.22 -2.13
N ALA A 20 1.98 2.37 -3.10
CA ALA A 20 3.36 2.18 -3.52
C ALA A 20 4.00 3.52 -3.91
N PRO A 21 5.19 3.84 -3.38
CA PRO A 21 5.89 5.06 -3.77
C PRO A 21 6.14 5.00 -5.28
N LYS A 22 5.60 5.98 -6.00
CA LYS A 22 5.89 6.13 -7.43
C LYS A 22 7.33 6.66 -7.54
N PRO A 23 8.16 6.08 -8.43
CA PRO A 23 9.47 6.64 -8.68
C PRO A 23 9.27 8.05 -9.23
N SER A 24 9.71 9.05 -8.46
CA SER A 24 9.85 10.41 -8.94
C SER A 24 11.32 10.60 -9.31
N VAL A 25 11.59 10.97 -10.56
CA VAL A 25 12.94 11.34 -10.98
C VAL A 25 13.16 12.78 -10.52
N GLY A 26 13.95 12.95 -9.47
CA GLY A 26 14.38 14.25 -8.99
C GLY A 26 15.35 14.91 -9.96
N GLN A 27 15.46 16.24 -9.86
CA GLN A 27 16.39 17.03 -10.66
C GLN A 27 17.83 16.55 -10.37
N GLY A 28 18.50 15.97 -11.37
CA GLY A 28 19.83 15.34 -11.22
C GLY A 28 19.85 13.80 -11.29
N GLY A 29 18.73 13.14 -11.60
CA GLY A 29 18.70 11.68 -11.85
C GLY A 29 18.59 10.81 -10.59
N GLN A 30 18.41 11.42 -9.41
CA GLN A 30 18.07 10.68 -8.20
C GLN A 30 16.62 10.22 -8.26
N VAL A 31 16.40 8.90 -8.18
CA VAL A 31 15.07 8.33 -8.00
C VAL A 31 14.71 8.44 -6.52
N THR A 32 13.80 9.35 -6.18
CA THR A 32 13.24 9.46 -4.83
C THR A 32 11.94 8.68 -4.75
N PHE A 33 11.82 7.85 -3.71
CA PHE A 33 10.63 7.08 -3.40
C PHE A 33 9.93 7.72 -2.20
N GLU A 34 9.04 8.67 -2.46
CA GLU A 34 8.26 9.29 -1.39
C GLU A 34 7.00 8.46 -1.12
N THR A 35 6.91 7.91 0.09
CA THR A 35 5.68 7.28 0.58
C THR A 35 4.67 8.36 0.94
N LYS A 36 3.57 8.41 0.19
CA LYS A 36 2.45 9.33 0.48
C LYS A 36 1.46 8.68 1.45
N SER A 37 0.82 9.52 2.26
CA SER A 37 -0.27 9.08 3.13
C SER A 37 -1.59 9.29 2.38
N TYR A 38 -2.39 8.24 2.23
CA TYR A 38 -3.69 8.32 1.56
C TYR A 38 -4.82 8.06 2.55
N SER A 39 -5.87 8.87 2.49
CA SER A 39 -7.07 8.62 3.29
C SER A 39 -7.83 7.42 2.75
N LEU A 40 -8.73 6.85 3.57
CA LEU A 40 -9.62 5.78 3.13
C LEU A 40 -10.46 6.21 1.92
N GLN A 41 -10.94 7.46 1.90
CA GLN A 41 -11.73 8.00 0.79
C GLN A 41 -10.93 8.11 -0.51
N ASP A 42 -9.67 8.56 -0.44
CA ASP A 42 -8.81 8.67 -1.62
C ASP A 42 -8.60 7.30 -2.27
N VAL A 43 -8.42 6.27 -1.45
CA VAL A 43 -8.21 4.90 -1.91
C VAL A 43 -9.48 4.33 -2.53
N ILE A 44 -10.63 4.54 -1.89
CA ILE A 44 -11.93 4.09 -2.43
C ILE A 44 -12.19 4.73 -3.79
N ARG A 45 -11.96 6.04 -3.92
CA ARG A 45 -12.13 6.76 -5.18
C ARG A 45 -11.10 6.33 -6.23
N GLY A 46 -9.84 6.18 -5.83
CA GLY A 46 -8.73 5.88 -6.74
C GLY A 46 -8.75 4.44 -7.27
N LEU A 47 -9.36 3.51 -6.56
CA LEU A 47 -9.52 2.11 -6.98
C LEU A 47 -10.96 1.76 -7.40
N ASP A 48 -11.87 2.74 -7.42
CA ASP A 48 -13.31 2.57 -7.67
C ASP A 48 -13.98 1.47 -6.83
N LEU A 49 -13.63 1.42 -5.54
CA LEU A 49 -14.08 0.40 -4.58
C LEU A 49 -15.28 0.85 -3.74
N LYS A 50 -16.21 1.63 -4.31
CA LYS A 50 -17.39 2.13 -3.59
C LYS A 50 -18.19 0.97 -3.00
N GLY A 51 -18.62 1.09 -1.73
CA GLY A 51 -19.35 0.03 -1.02
C GLY A 51 -18.48 -1.10 -0.47
N ARG A 52 -17.15 -1.02 -0.60
CA ARG A 52 -16.20 -2.00 -0.05
C ARG A 52 -15.41 -1.47 1.15
N GLU A 53 -15.90 -0.42 1.81
CA GLU A 53 -15.25 0.26 2.93
C GLU A 53 -14.84 -0.72 4.03
N ALA A 54 -15.74 -1.63 4.42
CA ALA A 54 -15.50 -2.62 5.46
C ALA A 54 -14.37 -3.60 5.07
N MET A 55 -14.30 -4.00 3.80
CA MET A 55 -13.24 -4.88 3.31
C MET A 55 -11.89 -4.17 3.31
N ILE A 56 -11.85 -2.91 2.85
CA ILE A 56 -10.64 -2.10 2.82
C ILE A 56 -10.13 -1.85 4.25
N GLN A 57 -11.03 -1.54 5.18
CA GLN A 57 -10.67 -1.38 6.59
C GLN A 57 -10.10 -2.67 7.18
N ARG A 58 -10.70 -3.84 6.91
CA ARG A 58 -10.16 -5.14 7.34
C ARG A 58 -8.75 -5.38 6.78
N ALA A 59 -8.52 -5.08 5.50
CA ALA A 59 -7.20 -5.19 4.89
C ALA A 59 -6.19 -4.24 5.57
N TYR A 60 -6.56 -2.98 5.83
CA TYR A 60 -5.70 -2.05 6.58
C TYR A 60 -5.41 -2.51 7.99
N THR A 61 -6.38 -3.05 8.72
CA THR A 61 -6.16 -3.63 10.05
C THR A 61 -5.12 -4.76 9.98
N LYS A 62 -5.23 -5.65 8.99
CA LYS A 62 -4.27 -6.74 8.74
C LYS A 62 -2.87 -6.20 8.44
N PHE A 63 -2.76 -5.21 7.55
CA PHE A 63 -1.49 -4.58 7.19
C PHE A 63 -0.84 -3.84 8.37
N CYS A 64 -1.64 -3.14 9.18
CA CYS A 64 -1.18 -2.47 10.40
C CYS A 64 -0.68 -3.47 11.44
N ALA A 65 -1.41 -4.56 11.69
CA ALA A 65 -0.98 -5.61 12.61
C ALA A 65 0.36 -6.24 12.23
N GLN A 66 0.72 -6.19 10.95
CA GLN A 66 1.96 -6.73 10.42
C GLN A 66 3.06 -5.69 10.18
N GLY A 67 2.76 -4.41 10.43
CA GLY A 67 3.69 -3.29 10.19
C GLY A 67 3.98 -3.02 8.72
N VAL A 68 3.11 -3.44 7.80
CA VAL A 68 3.22 -3.19 6.34
C VAL A 68 2.78 -1.76 6.01
N ILE A 69 1.70 -1.32 6.64
CA ILE A 69 1.17 0.04 6.58
C ILE A 69 1.07 0.58 8.01
N VAL A 70 1.22 1.88 8.16
CA VAL A 70 0.97 2.59 9.42
C VAL A 70 0.04 3.77 9.19
N ARG A 71 -0.74 4.13 10.21
CA ARG A 71 -1.55 5.33 10.19
C ARG A 71 -0.64 6.56 10.29
N SER A 72 -0.90 7.55 9.43
CA SER A 72 -0.12 8.79 9.36
C SER A 72 -1.07 9.95 9.11
N GLY A 73 -1.32 10.74 10.16
CA GLY A 73 -2.38 11.75 10.17
C GLY A 73 -3.75 11.15 9.88
N PHE A 74 -4.46 11.71 8.90
CA PHE A 74 -5.78 11.25 8.46
C PHE A 74 -5.75 10.06 7.49
N GLY A 75 -4.56 9.56 7.15
CA GLY A 75 -4.39 8.51 6.16
C GLY A 75 -3.54 7.34 6.62
N TYR A 76 -3.22 6.51 5.65
CA TYR A 76 -2.38 5.33 5.77
C TYR A 76 -1.16 5.53 4.87
N LYS A 77 0.02 5.11 5.33
CA LYS A 77 1.26 5.12 4.55
C LYS A 77 1.95 3.77 4.63
N LEU A 78 2.66 3.40 3.56
CA LEU A 78 3.54 2.24 3.59
C LEU A 78 4.73 2.47 4.51
N THR A 79 5.16 1.38 5.14
CA THR A 79 6.46 1.30 5.81
C THR A 79 7.51 0.75 4.85
N LYS A 80 8.78 0.77 5.29
CA LYS A 80 9.87 0.08 4.60
C LYS A 80 9.51 -1.38 4.29
N LYS A 81 8.97 -2.11 5.28
CA LYS A 81 8.51 -3.49 5.12
C LYS A 81 7.44 -3.64 4.03
N GLY A 82 6.50 -2.69 3.94
CA GLY A 82 5.49 -2.71 2.89
C GLY A 82 6.04 -2.43 1.50
N ILE A 83 7.05 -1.55 1.39
CA ILE A 83 7.76 -1.31 0.12
C ILE A 83 8.48 -2.59 -0.32
N ASP A 84 9.22 -3.25 0.59
CA ASP A 84 9.88 -4.52 0.31
C ASP A 84 8.90 -5.59 -0.16
N LEU A 85 7.73 -5.69 0.49
CA LEU A 85 6.66 -6.60 0.09
C LEU A 85 6.14 -6.30 -1.33
N ILE A 86 5.89 -5.03 -1.67
CA ILE A 86 5.46 -4.64 -3.03
C ILE A 86 6.52 -4.98 -4.07
N ASN A 87 7.79 -4.75 -3.75
CA ASN A 87 8.91 -5.10 -4.62
C ASN A 87 9.00 -6.62 -4.83
N GLN A 88 8.68 -7.42 -3.81
CA GLN A 88 8.55 -8.87 -3.97
C GLN A 88 7.38 -9.22 -4.88
N ILE A 89 6.19 -8.67 -4.66
CA ILE A 89 5.01 -8.92 -5.52
C ILE A 89 5.30 -8.60 -6.99
N LYS A 90 5.98 -7.48 -7.27
CA LYS A 90 6.35 -7.08 -8.64
C LYS A 90 7.33 -8.04 -9.32
N LYS A 91 8.15 -8.78 -8.57
CA LYS A 91 9.09 -9.77 -9.14
C LYS A 91 8.40 -11.08 -9.54
N PHE A 92 7.18 -11.32 -9.07
CA PHE A 92 6.39 -12.53 -9.37
C PHE A 92 5.31 -12.27 -10.45
N GLN A 93 5.24 -11.07 -11.03
CA GLN A 93 4.38 -10.74 -12.18
C GLN A 93 5.25 -10.55 -13.41
#